data_AF-A0A9D9NAJ5-F1
#
_entry.id   AF-A0A9D9NAJ5-F1
#
_cell.length_a   1.000
_cell.length_b   1.000
_cell.length_c   1.000
_cell.angle_alpha   90.00
_cell.angle_beta   90.00
_cell.angle_gamma   90.00
#
_symmetry.space_group_name_H-M   'P 1'
#
loop_
_entity.id
_entity.type
_entity.pdbx_description
1 polymer ?
#
loop_
_entity_poly.entity_id
_entity_poly.type
_entity_poly.pdbx_seq_one_letter_code
_entity_poly.pdbx_strand_id
1 'polypeptide(L)'
;MADSQLPADSLLALIGEDPENMTYIRSLFSQYISTNEYGKVKYLGDKSRNHANKTGNKQLFDISSVYLALAHLMENNTDSAGLYMNSAEAVSENDTSSFISLLANDVLAVYAMKKDMDYSTALDYFNKGLSIAREIDDTLNQAVLLCNISHIYLIRKDTLGISYAREGYNLAQIMGKPYIMINAGLNLADMYLLDGKYKEAVPLSDDIIKISGDQGRNDYMSHALLIKASSYSSMGMREEAEVLFKEAEKYLQYANEDIKARYFSDYGDFALRHGEPDEAICHYKKALSENGCTYEIKLDKYLKLSEAYSATGDGSEALKYYKMYHRLSDSLAISSKERQFNNLLIRYNEAKYNESIKEKELEVIKANKTIMLSVGILLVVSTILVCMYLLYRKKNNMYHQLVAQHQQYLARESKLKEEKLQVRHDMKDDKEKELFEKIETLMDSQKVFMDKGMSLDKISQLCNSNRSYISKVINRFCGMSFTNYVNDKRMKEAIRILSDPSDDMPMKALSDRIGYNTISTFYRVFINETGCPPSKYRDEVLKLGRKSTV
;
A
#
# COMPACT_ATOMS: atom_id res chain seq x y z
N MET A 1 4.86 4.92 44.00
CA MET A 1 5.40 3.54 44.02
C MET A 1 6.82 3.63 44.55
N ALA A 2 7.20 2.67 45.41
CA ALA A 2 8.25 2.73 46.42
C ALA A 2 9.60 3.36 46.02
N ASP A 3 10.17 4.13 46.95
CA ASP A 3 11.61 4.38 47.09
C ASP A 3 12.34 3.02 47.15
N SER A 4 12.88 2.56 46.02
CA SER A 4 13.78 1.41 45.95
C SER A 4 15.11 1.85 45.34
N GLN A 5 15.77 2.83 45.97
CA GLN A 5 17.18 3.08 45.69
C GLN A 5 18.02 1.99 46.39
N LEU A 6 18.20 0.86 45.70
CA LEU A 6 19.39 0.06 45.94
C LEU A 6 20.60 0.99 45.73
N PRO A 7 21.56 1.05 46.67
CA PRO A 7 22.79 1.82 46.47
C PRO A 7 23.43 1.41 45.15
N ALA A 8 23.92 2.39 44.37
CA ALA A 8 24.52 2.11 43.05
C ALA A 8 25.59 1.00 43.13
N ASP A 9 26.35 0.96 44.24
CA ASP A 9 27.35 -0.08 44.49
C ASP A 9 26.73 -1.50 44.64
N SER A 10 25.55 -1.62 45.24
CA SER A 10 24.80 -2.89 45.35
C SER A 10 24.21 -3.32 44.02
N LEU A 11 23.74 -2.36 43.21
CA LEU A 11 23.19 -2.63 41.88
C LEU A 11 24.28 -3.11 40.91
N LEU A 12 25.46 -2.50 40.96
CA LEU A 12 26.60 -2.87 40.11
C LEU A 12 27.13 -4.26 40.40
N ALA A 13 27.09 -4.71 41.65
CA ALA A 13 27.47 -6.08 42.01
C ALA A 13 26.57 -7.15 41.35
N LEU A 14 25.30 -6.82 41.05
CA LEU A 14 24.33 -7.74 40.45
C LEU A 14 24.40 -7.82 38.91
N ILE A 15 25.11 -6.91 38.26
CA ILE A 15 25.14 -6.78 36.79
C ILE A 15 26.19 -7.67 36.13
N GLY A 16 27.15 -8.19 36.90
CA GLY A 16 28.24 -9.03 36.38
C GLY A 16 27.77 -10.29 35.63
N GLU A 17 26.52 -10.75 35.84
CA GLU A 17 26.03 -12.03 35.31
C GLU A 17 24.60 -11.99 34.72
N ASP A 18 23.89 -10.85 34.74
CA ASP A 18 22.44 -10.80 34.43
C ASP A 18 22.03 -9.64 33.46
N PRO A 19 21.52 -9.97 32.25
CA PRO A 19 20.95 -9.00 31.30
C PRO A 19 19.76 -8.18 31.82
N GLU A 20 18.94 -8.73 32.73
CA GLU A 20 17.77 -8.02 33.28
C GLU A 20 18.21 -6.80 34.12
N ASN A 21 19.31 -6.94 34.88
CA ASN A 21 19.86 -5.86 35.70
C ASN A 21 20.47 -4.72 34.85
N MET A 22 20.95 -5.03 33.64
CA MET A 22 21.46 -4.01 32.72
C MET A 22 20.35 -3.18 32.07
N THR A 23 19.15 -3.74 31.93
CA THR A 23 17.94 -3.00 31.53
C THR A 23 17.54 -2.02 32.62
N TYR A 24 17.67 -2.42 33.89
CA TYR A 24 17.39 -1.55 35.03
C TYR A 24 18.36 -0.37 35.17
N ILE A 25 19.67 -0.55 34.94
CA ILE A 25 20.59 0.60 34.90
C ILE A 25 20.23 1.59 33.79
N ARG A 26 19.84 1.09 32.61
CA ARG A 26 19.43 1.94 31.49
C ARG A 26 18.16 2.72 31.82
N SER A 27 17.20 2.11 32.51
CA SER A 27 15.99 2.81 32.94
C SER A 27 16.29 3.89 33.99
N LEU A 28 17.23 3.64 34.91
CA LEU A 28 17.70 4.65 35.87
C LEU A 28 18.39 5.84 35.17
N PHE A 29 19.28 5.58 34.21
CA PHE A 29 19.88 6.65 33.41
C PHE A 29 18.81 7.47 32.69
N SER A 30 17.89 6.79 32.01
CA SER A 30 16.80 7.44 31.28
C SER A 30 15.91 8.27 32.21
N GLN A 31 15.62 7.75 33.41
CA GLN A 31 14.86 8.47 34.43
C GLN A 31 15.59 9.74 34.87
N TYR A 32 16.87 9.64 35.25
CA TYR A 32 17.64 10.80 35.70
C TYR A 32 17.84 11.84 34.59
N ILE A 33 17.98 11.43 33.34
CA ILE A 33 17.99 12.36 32.20
C ILE A 33 16.64 13.05 32.07
N SER A 34 15.52 12.31 32.15
CA SER A 34 14.17 12.87 32.01
C SER A 34 13.78 13.85 33.13
N THR A 35 14.41 13.71 34.31
CA THR A 35 14.22 14.60 35.46
C THR A 35 15.32 15.66 35.60
N ASN A 36 16.20 15.81 34.60
CA ASN A 36 17.34 16.74 34.59
C ASN A 36 18.31 16.57 35.77
N GLU A 37 18.39 15.37 36.35
CA GLU A 37 19.29 15.05 37.46
C GLU A 37 20.67 14.62 36.96
N TYR A 38 21.33 15.46 36.15
CA TYR A 38 22.61 15.14 35.49
C TYR A 38 23.73 14.80 36.47
N GLY A 39 23.70 15.34 37.69
CA GLY A 39 24.60 14.94 38.77
C GLY A 39 24.49 13.45 39.13
N LYS A 40 23.26 12.90 39.15
CA LYS A 40 23.03 11.46 39.40
C LYS A 40 23.43 10.61 38.20
N VAL A 41 23.22 11.11 36.97
CA VAL A 41 23.72 10.47 35.75
C VAL A 41 25.23 10.34 35.81
N LYS A 42 25.95 11.42 36.15
CA LYS A 42 27.41 11.40 36.27
C LYS A 42 27.89 10.44 37.35
N TYR A 43 27.28 10.48 38.53
CA TYR A 43 27.61 9.57 39.63
C TYR A 43 27.43 8.09 39.24
N LEU A 44 26.27 7.73 38.67
CA LEU A 44 26.01 6.37 38.23
C LEU A 44 26.93 5.97 37.07
N GLY A 45 27.16 6.87 36.12
CA GLY A 45 28.06 6.67 34.98
C GLY A 45 29.49 6.34 35.39
N ASP A 46 30.06 7.12 36.30
CA ASP A 46 31.43 6.89 36.78
C ASP A 46 31.55 5.59 37.56
N LYS A 47 30.55 5.28 38.42
CA LYS A 47 30.50 4.00 39.15
C LYS A 47 30.39 2.82 38.20
N SER A 48 29.50 2.89 37.21
CA SER A 48 29.32 1.85 36.18
C SER A 48 30.56 1.63 35.35
N ARG A 49 31.24 2.70 34.88
CA ARG A 49 32.50 2.58 34.12
C ARG A 49 33.61 1.96 34.95
N ASN A 50 33.75 2.38 36.21
CA ASN A 50 34.76 1.82 37.11
C ASN A 50 34.52 0.33 37.40
N HIS A 51 33.26 -0.07 37.58
CA HIS A 51 32.89 -1.48 37.73
C HIS A 51 33.17 -2.26 36.44
N ALA A 52 32.73 -1.74 35.29
CA ALA A 52 32.95 -2.34 33.97
C ALA A 52 34.43 -2.58 33.65
N ASN A 53 35.30 -1.63 34.02
CA ASN A 53 36.76 -1.79 33.88
C ASN A 53 37.31 -2.93 34.75
N LYS A 54 36.77 -3.13 35.96
CA LYS A 54 37.19 -4.21 36.87
C LYS A 54 36.70 -5.58 36.41
N THR A 55 35.51 -5.65 35.81
CA THR A 55 34.89 -6.91 35.38
C THR A 55 35.12 -7.26 33.91
N GLY A 56 35.68 -6.34 33.12
CA GLY A 56 35.85 -6.51 31.67
C GLY A 56 34.56 -6.35 30.87
N ASN A 57 33.48 -5.81 31.46
CA ASN A 57 32.19 -5.63 30.80
C ASN A 57 32.20 -4.42 29.85
N LYS A 58 32.68 -4.63 28.62
CA LYS A 58 32.77 -3.55 27.59
C LYS A 58 31.43 -2.89 27.31
N GLN A 59 30.33 -3.64 27.26
CA GLN A 59 29.01 -3.08 26.96
C GLN A 59 28.57 -2.07 28.04
N LEU A 60 28.78 -2.38 29.32
CA LEU A 60 28.45 -1.47 30.41
C LEU A 60 29.35 -0.23 30.39
N PHE A 61 30.62 -0.40 30.05
CA PHE A 61 31.56 0.71 29.89
C PHE A 61 31.10 1.69 28.81
N ASP A 62 30.75 1.18 27.63
CA ASP A 62 30.37 1.98 26.48
C ASP A 62 29.02 2.69 26.72
N ILE A 63 27.99 1.98 27.20
CA ILE A 63 26.68 2.57 27.57
C ILE A 63 26.85 3.71 28.56
N SER A 64 27.62 3.47 29.63
CA SER A 64 27.82 4.47 30.68
C SER A 64 28.59 5.69 30.17
N SER A 65 29.51 5.49 29.23
CA SER A 65 30.24 6.57 28.57
C SER A 65 29.33 7.44 27.70
N VAL A 66 28.39 6.85 26.95
CA VAL A 66 27.39 7.61 26.18
C VAL A 66 26.52 8.48 27.09
N TYR A 67 26.04 7.94 28.22
CA TYR A 67 25.24 8.74 29.16
C TYR A 67 26.05 9.84 29.86
N LEU A 68 27.33 9.62 30.15
CA LEU A 68 28.22 10.65 30.68
C LEU A 68 28.44 11.78 29.66
N ALA A 69 28.69 11.41 28.40
CA ALA A 69 28.80 12.36 27.31
C ALA A 69 27.55 13.24 27.21
N LEU A 70 26.36 12.61 27.21
CA LEU A 70 25.09 13.31 27.16
C LEU A 70 24.92 14.27 28.35
N ALA A 71 25.17 13.81 29.58
CA ALA A 71 25.04 14.66 30.77
C ALA A 71 25.95 15.89 30.70
N HIS A 72 27.19 15.73 30.24
CA HIS A 72 28.09 16.86 30.04
C HIS A 72 27.62 17.81 28.94
N LEU A 73 27.10 17.29 27.82
CA LEU A 73 26.55 18.12 26.75
C LEU A 73 25.32 18.92 27.19
N MET A 74 24.45 18.32 28.02
CA MET A 74 23.28 18.99 28.59
C MET A 74 23.65 20.12 29.55
N GLU A 75 24.79 20.01 30.24
CA GLU A 75 25.36 21.07 31.09
C GLU A 75 26.29 22.03 30.31
N ASN A 76 26.33 21.93 28.98
CA ASN A 76 27.19 22.72 28.09
C ASN A 76 28.71 22.55 28.32
N ASN A 77 29.12 21.44 28.93
CA ASN A 77 30.51 21.09 29.24
C ASN A 77 31.13 20.27 28.09
N THR A 78 31.26 20.89 26.91
CA THR A 78 31.70 20.22 25.67
C THR A 78 33.07 19.54 25.79
N ASP A 79 34.04 20.16 26.48
CA ASP A 79 35.37 19.57 26.67
C ASP A 79 35.31 18.26 27.47
N SER A 80 34.51 18.22 28.54
CA SER A 80 34.31 17.02 29.34
C SER A 80 33.59 15.93 28.56
N ALA A 81 32.58 16.30 27.75
CA ALA A 81 31.91 15.36 26.88
C ALA A 81 32.89 14.68 25.90
N GLY A 82 33.89 15.42 25.42
CA GLY A 82 34.93 14.93 24.52
C GLY A 82 35.68 13.68 25.00
N LEU A 83 35.80 13.49 26.32
CA LEU A 83 36.47 12.32 26.92
C LEU A 83 35.76 10.99 26.64
N TYR A 84 34.49 11.05 26.21
CA TYR A 84 33.62 9.89 26.06
C TYR A 84 33.25 9.61 24.60
N MET A 85 33.67 10.46 23.65
CA MET A 85 33.26 10.38 22.24
C MET A 85 33.71 9.08 21.56
N ASN A 86 34.92 8.60 21.83
CA ASN A 86 35.41 7.34 21.26
C ASN A 86 34.49 6.14 21.61
N SER A 87 33.90 6.13 22.81
CA SER A 87 32.92 5.10 23.17
C SER A 87 31.61 5.28 22.43
N ALA A 88 31.14 6.52 22.24
CA ALA A 88 29.94 6.78 21.45
C ALA A 88 30.12 6.37 19.97
N GLU A 89 31.27 6.67 19.36
CA GLU A 89 31.63 6.21 18.01
C GLU A 89 31.63 4.69 17.93
N ALA A 90 32.30 4.02 18.87
CA ALA A 90 32.32 2.56 18.92
C ALA A 90 30.93 1.95 19.07
N VAL A 91 30.03 2.55 19.85
CA VAL A 91 28.63 2.09 19.96
C VAL A 91 27.89 2.28 18.63
N SER A 92 28.03 3.45 18.01
CA SER A 92 27.36 3.76 16.74
C SER A 92 27.82 2.86 15.59
N GLU A 93 29.07 2.40 15.58
CA GLU A 93 29.61 1.56 14.50
C GLU A 93 29.28 0.07 14.68
N ASN A 94 29.25 -0.42 15.92
CA ASN A 94 29.12 -1.85 16.21
C ASN A 94 27.67 -2.33 16.38
N ASP A 95 26.74 -1.43 16.64
CA ASP A 95 25.32 -1.73 16.82
C ASP A 95 24.52 -0.69 16.03
N THR A 96 23.67 -1.14 15.10
CA THR A 96 22.91 -0.25 14.22
C THR A 96 21.40 -0.34 14.47
N SER A 97 20.95 -0.99 15.54
CA SER A 97 19.51 -1.29 15.72
C SER A 97 19.02 -1.19 17.16
N SER A 98 19.81 -0.59 18.06
CA SER A 98 19.42 -0.42 19.46
C SER A 98 19.21 1.04 19.86
N PHE A 99 18.41 1.22 20.92
CA PHE A 99 18.22 2.53 21.55
C PHE A 99 19.54 3.19 21.97
N ILE A 100 20.54 2.43 22.43
CA ILE A 100 21.83 3.04 22.80
C ILE A 100 22.60 3.53 21.57
N SER A 101 22.50 2.84 20.43
CA SER A 101 23.10 3.32 19.18
C SER A 101 22.45 4.62 18.70
N LEU A 102 21.13 4.72 18.80
CA LEU A 102 20.41 5.98 18.57
C LEU A 102 20.97 7.09 19.46
N LEU A 103 21.07 6.85 20.78
CA LEU A 103 21.56 7.83 21.74
C LEU A 103 23.01 8.23 21.47
N ALA A 104 23.86 7.28 21.08
CA ALA A 104 25.25 7.53 20.72
C ALA A 104 25.35 8.45 19.50
N ASN A 105 24.54 8.22 18.47
CA ASN A 105 24.45 9.10 17.30
C ASN A 105 23.97 10.50 17.69
N ASP A 106 22.95 10.63 18.54
CA ASP A 106 22.46 11.92 19.03
C ASP A 106 23.56 12.70 19.78
N VAL A 107 24.29 12.03 20.68
CA VAL A 107 25.45 12.60 21.40
C VAL A 107 26.54 13.07 20.44
N LEU A 108 26.93 12.25 19.46
CA LEU A 108 27.94 12.60 18.47
C LEU A 108 27.52 13.80 17.62
N ALA A 109 26.25 13.87 17.26
CA ALA A 109 25.69 14.98 16.50
C ALA A 109 25.74 16.29 17.30
N VAL A 110 25.24 16.28 18.54
CA VAL A 110 25.26 17.46 19.41
C VAL A 110 26.69 17.91 19.71
N TYR A 111 27.62 16.97 19.91
CA TYR A 111 29.03 17.29 20.09
C TYR A 111 29.63 17.97 18.86
N ALA A 112 29.40 17.43 17.66
CA ALA A 112 29.88 18.01 16.40
C ALA A 112 29.34 19.43 16.18
N MET A 113 28.07 19.69 16.52
CA MET A 113 27.48 21.03 16.49
C MET A 113 28.15 21.97 17.48
N LYS A 114 28.23 21.58 18.76
CA LYS A 114 28.69 22.48 19.83
C LYS A 114 30.19 22.77 19.78
N LYS A 115 31.00 21.78 19.40
CA LYS A 115 32.47 21.91 19.39
C LYS A 115 32.97 22.56 18.11
N ASP A 116 32.55 22.04 16.97
CA ASP A 116 33.18 22.34 15.67
C ASP A 116 32.25 23.08 14.71
N MET A 117 31.02 23.40 15.15
CA MET A 117 29.92 23.92 14.32
C MET A 117 29.75 23.08 13.04
N ASP A 118 29.99 21.78 13.15
CA ASP A 118 29.94 20.86 12.03
C ASP A 118 28.53 20.31 11.86
N TYR A 119 27.67 21.16 11.30
CA TYR A 119 26.28 20.79 11.02
C TYR A 119 26.14 19.66 9.99
N SER A 120 27.15 19.47 9.12
CA SER A 120 27.12 18.38 8.13
C SER A 120 27.27 17.04 8.84
N THR A 121 28.32 16.91 9.66
CA THR A 121 28.55 15.71 10.46
C THR A 121 27.42 15.49 11.47
N ALA A 122 26.89 16.56 12.06
CA ALA A 122 25.74 16.46 12.95
C ALA A 122 24.48 15.93 12.25
N LEU A 123 24.18 16.41 11.04
CA LEU A 123 23.06 15.88 10.25
C LEU A 123 23.27 14.42 9.88
N ASP A 124 24.49 13.99 9.54
CA ASP A 124 24.78 12.58 9.26
C ASP A 124 24.43 11.71 10.46
N TYR A 125 24.88 12.09 11.65
CA TYR A 125 24.58 11.36 12.88
C TYR A 125 23.10 11.42 13.26
N PHE A 126 22.44 12.59 13.18
CA PHE A 126 21.00 12.67 13.45
C PHE A 126 20.18 11.81 12.48
N ASN A 127 20.52 11.78 11.19
CA ASN A 127 19.83 10.94 10.21
C ASN A 127 20.05 9.44 10.47
N LYS A 128 21.26 9.04 10.88
CA LYS A 128 21.52 7.67 11.34
C LYS A 128 20.64 7.33 12.55
N GLY A 129 20.64 8.19 13.57
CA GLY A 129 19.79 8.03 14.75
C GLY A 129 18.30 7.94 14.37
N LEU A 130 17.83 8.76 13.43
CA LEU A 130 16.44 8.77 12.97
C LEU A 130 16.07 7.47 12.25
N SER A 131 16.98 6.94 11.44
CA SER A 131 16.81 5.63 10.80
C SER A 131 16.65 4.52 11.84
N ILE A 132 17.50 4.53 12.88
CA ILE A 132 17.40 3.55 13.99
C ILE A 132 16.08 3.72 14.73
N ALA A 133 15.68 4.95 15.04
CA ALA A 133 14.42 5.27 15.72
C ALA A 133 13.20 4.75 14.95
N ARG A 134 13.25 4.78 13.62
CA ARG A 134 12.23 4.21 12.73
C ARG A 134 12.26 2.67 12.74
N GLU A 135 13.43 2.06 12.72
CA GLU A 135 13.59 0.60 12.75
C GLU A 135 13.06 -0.03 14.04
N ILE A 136 13.26 0.64 15.18
CA ILE A 136 12.79 0.15 16.50
C ILE A 136 11.41 0.67 16.90
N ASP A 137 10.68 1.34 16.00
CA ASP A 137 9.37 1.95 16.23
C ASP A 137 9.32 2.95 17.41
N ASP A 138 10.44 3.63 17.71
CA ASP A 138 10.52 4.64 18.78
C ASP A 138 10.03 6.01 18.29
N THR A 139 8.71 6.19 18.33
CA THR A 139 8.04 7.43 17.88
C THR A 139 8.50 8.68 18.65
N LEU A 140 8.85 8.53 19.94
CA LEU A 140 9.34 9.63 20.76
C LEU A 140 10.63 10.20 20.17
N ASN A 141 11.61 9.32 19.96
CA ASN A 141 12.92 9.77 19.48
C ASN A 141 12.92 10.11 17.99
N GLN A 142 11.99 9.56 17.20
CA GLN A 142 11.74 10.07 15.85
C GLN A 142 11.35 11.56 15.89
N ALA A 143 10.39 11.95 16.74
CA ALA A 143 9.97 13.34 16.86
C ALA A 143 11.11 14.25 17.36
N VAL A 144 11.87 13.82 18.36
CA VAL A 144 13.01 14.56 18.92
C VAL A 144 14.09 14.78 17.86
N LEU A 145 14.51 13.73 17.15
CA LEU A 145 15.56 13.82 16.13
C LEU A 145 15.13 14.67 14.93
N LEU A 146 13.86 14.59 14.53
CA LEU A 146 13.30 15.47 13.50
C LEU A 146 13.37 16.95 13.92
N CYS A 147 13.10 17.26 15.20
CA CYS A 147 13.24 18.62 15.73
C CYS A 147 14.70 19.09 15.76
N ASN A 148 15.64 18.21 16.10
CA ASN A 148 17.07 18.52 16.10
C ASN A 148 17.58 18.78 14.66
N ILE A 149 17.15 17.95 13.70
CA ILE A 149 17.45 18.14 12.28
C ILE A 149 16.90 19.47 11.79
N SER A 150 15.62 19.77 12.02
CA SER A 150 15.04 21.06 11.59
C SER A 150 15.67 22.26 12.29
N HIS A 151 16.13 22.12 13.54
CA HIS A 151 16.88 23.18 14.21
C HIS A 151 18.20 23.51 13.52
N ILE A 152 18.92 22.52 12.97
CA ILE A 152 20.10 22.78 12.13
C ILE A 152 19.72 23.65 10.92
N TYR A 153 18.62 23.31 10.24
CA TYR A 153 18.14 24.12 9.11
C TYR A 153 17.73 25.53 9.53
N LEU A 154 17.11 25.69 10.71
CA LEU A 154 16.77 26.99 11.28
C LEU A 154 18.03 27.85 11.50
N ILE A 155 19.06 27.30 12.15
CA ILE A 155 20.34 27.97 12.37
C ILE A 155 20.97 28.42 11.04
N ARG A 156 20.87 27.57 10.02
CA ARG A 156 21.40 27.84 8.67
C ARG A 156 20.49 28.75 7.83
N LYS A 157 19.36 29.21 8.38
CA LYS A 157 18.36 30.04 7.69
C LYS A 157 17.84 29.39 6.39
N ASP A 158 17.70 28.06 6.38
CA ASP A 158 17.21 27.26 5.24
C ASP A 158 15.81 26.70 5.52
N THR A 159 14.83 27.08 4.68
CA THR A 159 13.42 26.75 4.86
C THR A 159 13.08 25.28 4.59
N LEU A 160 13.99 24.50 4.00
CA LEU A 160 13.81 23.05 3.82
C LEU A 160 13.57 22.31 5.14
N GLY A 161 14.03 22.86 6.27
CA GLY A 161 13.75 22.36 7.62
C GLY A 161 12.26 22.21 7.95
N ILE A 162 11.37 22.93 7.25
CA ILE A 162 9.91 22.90 7.50
C ILE A 162 9.36 21.49 7.36
N SER A 163 9.83 20.70 6.40
CA SER A 163 9.30 19.34 6.23
C SER A 163 9.59 18.45 7.43
N TYR A 164 10.80 18.57 8.00
CA TYR A 164 11.19 17.82 9.20
C TYR A 164 10.45 18.30 10.44
N ALA A 165 10.36 19.63 10.63
CA ALA A 165 9.62 20.21 11.74
C ALA A 165 8.14 19.81 11.72
N ARG A 166 7.52 19.78 10.53
CA ARG A 166 6.13 19.36 10.35
C ARG A 166 5.95 17.87 10.63
N GLU A 167 6.84 17.03 10.13
CA GLU A 167 6.82 15.59 10.41
C GLU A 167 6.94 15.34 11.93
N GLY A 168 7.92 15.98 12.59
CA GLY A 168 8.14 15.87 14.03
C GLY A 168 6.95 16.35 14.85
N TYR A 169 6.33 17.48 14.46
CA TYR A 169 5.12 17.99 15.12
C TYR A 169 3.92 17.06 14.95
N ASN A 170 3.72 16.47 13.76
CA ASN A 170 2.65 15.50 13.53
C ASN A 170 2.83 14.25 14.42
N LEU A 171 4.05 13.73 14.56
CA LEU A 171 4.34 12.63 15.47
C LEU A 171 4.07 13.04 16.93
N ALA A 172 4.47 14.24 17.34
CA ALA A 172 4.20 14.76 18.67
C ALA A 172 2.69 14.86 18.97
N GLN A 173 1.87 15.27 17.99
CA GLN A 173 0.41 15.31 18.11
C GLN A 173 -0.18 13.92 18.28
N ILE A 174 0.29 12.93 17.50
CA ILE A 174 -0.16 11.53 17.62
C ILE A 174 0.12 10.98 19.04
N MET A 175 1.27 11.33 19.62
CA MET A 175 1.65 10.88 20.96
C MET A 175 0.83 11.55 22.08
N GLY A 176 0.31 12.76 21.85
CA GLY A 176 -0.48 13.50 22.84
C GLY A 176 0.26 13.88 24.12
N LYS A 177 1.61 13.93 24.10
CA LYS A 177 2.43 14.31 25.26
C LYS A 177 2.75 15.81 25.22
N PRO A 178 2.26 16.62 26.19
CA PRO A 178 2.40 18.08 26.16
C PRO A 178 3.83 18.59 25.93
N TYR A 179 4.81 18.00 26.62
CA TYR A 179 6.21 18.41 26.51
C TYR A 179 6.78 18.29 25.09
N ILE A 180 6.46 17.20 24.38
CA ILE A 180 6.96 16.97 23.02
C ILE A 180 6.24 17.90 22.05
N MET A 181 4.93 18.07 22.24
CA MET A 181 4.12 18.98 21.43
C MET A 181 4.60 20.43 21.54
N ILE A 182 4.98 20.89 22.74
CA ILE A 182 5.56 22.22 22.96
C ILE A 182 6.86 22.36 22.16
N ASN A 183 7.84 21.46 22.34
CA ASN A 183 9.14 21.57 21.68
C ASN A 183 9.04 21.47 20.15
N ALA A 184 8.29 20.49 19.64
CA ALA A 184 8.09 20.33 18.20
C ALA A 184 7.28 21.48 17.60
N GLY A 185 6.30 22.00 18.34
CA GLY A 185 5.49 23.15 17.93
C GLY A 185 6.30 24.43 17.84
N LEU A 186 7.15 24.70 18.85
CA LEU A 186 8.05 25.86 18.85
C LEU A 186 8.98 25.81 17.63
N ASN A 187 9.56 24.64 17.36
CA ASN A 187 10.46 24.46 16.23
C ASN A 187 9.76 24.67 14.88
N LEU A 188 8.54 24.15 14.70
CA LEU A 188 7.74 24.40 13.50
C LEU A 188 7.34 25.88 13.37
N ALA A 189 6.96 26.52 14.47
CA ALA A 189 6.60 27.93 14.48
C ALA A 189 7.81 28.82 14.11
N ASP A 190 9.00 28.49 14.60
CA ASP A 190 10.25 29.14 14.19
C ASP A 190 10.55 28.97 12.70
N MET A 191 10.37 27.75 12.17
CA MET A 191 10.56 27.50 10.75
C MET A 191 9.56 28.29 9.88
N TYR A 192 8.31 28.45 10.34
CA TYR A 192 7.34 29.32 9.66
C TYR A 192 7.69 30.80 9.77
N LEU A 193 8.19 31.26 10.93
CA LEU A 193 8.69 32.63 11.09
C LEU A 193 9.84 32.91 10.11
N LEU A 194 10.79 31.98 9.99
CA LEU A 194 11.92 32.07 9.04
C LEU A 194 11.44 32.17 7.57
N ASP A 195 10.44 31.38 7.18
CA ASP A 195 9.88 31.35 5.82
C ASP A 195 8.94 32.52 5.51
N GLY A 196 8.63 33.37 6.50
CA GLY A 196 7.69 34.49 6.34
C GLY A 196 6.21 34.09 6.46
N LYS A 197 5.92 32.86 6.90
CA LYS A 197 4.57 32.32 7.13
C LYS A 197 4.03 32.71 8.51
N TYR A 198 3.94 34.02 8.74
CA TYR A 198 3.56 34.59 10.04
C TYR A 198 2.16 34.18 10.50
N LYS A 199 1.23 34.02 9.55
CA LYS A 199 -0.17 33.63 9.84
C LYS A 199 -0.27 32.18 10.31
N GLU A 200 0.69 31.34 9.96
CA GLU A 200 0.79 29.94 10.39
C GLU A 200 1.62 29.81 11.68
N ALA A 201 2.61 30.67 11.90
CA ALA A 201 3.40 30.70 13.13
C ALA A 201 2.58 31.11 14.36
N VAL A 202 1.72 32.14 14.23
CA VAL A 202 0.96 32.71 15.35
C VAL A 202 0.03 31.70 16.05
N PRO A 203 -0.83 30.93 15.34
CA PRO A 203 -1.69 29.94 15.98
C PRO A 203 -0.90 28.84 16.71
N LEU A 204 0.25 28.42 16.16
CA LEU A 204 1.13 27.46 16.85
C LEU A 204 1.67 28.06 18.15
N SER A 205 2.10 29.32 18.13
CA SER A 205 2.53 30.03 19.34
C SER A 205 1.40 30.11 20.38
N ASP A 206 0.17 30.40 19.95
CA ASP A 206 -1.00 30.46 20.84
C ASP A 206 -1.32 29.11 21.48
N ASP A 207 -1.28 28.02 20.71
CA ASP A 207 -1.45 26.67 21.22
C ASP A 207 -0.37 26.32 22.24
N ILE A 208 0.89 26.68 21.99
CA ILE A 208 2.00 26.43 22.92
C ILE A 208 1.84 27.23 24.20
N ILE A 209 1.49 28.51 24.13
CA ILE A 209 1.23 29.36 25.30
C ILE A 209 0.13 28.72 26.17
N LYS A 210 -0.94 28.25 25.53
CA LYS A 210 -2.04 27.57 26.23
C LYS A 210 -1.59 26.28 26.90
N ILE A 211 -0.94 25.37 26.15
CA ILE A 211 -0.48 24.09 26.67
C ILE A 211 0.52 24.31 27.82
N SER A 212 1.46 25.25 27.67
CA SER A 212 2.41 25.61 28.71
C SER A 212 1.72 26.14 29.96
N GLY A 213 0.69 26.97 29.82
CA GLY A 213 -0.08 27.51 30.94
C GLY A 213 -0.82 26.41 31.70
N ASP A 214 -1.51 25.53 30.97
CA ASP A 214 -2.27 24.40 31.54
C ASP A 214 -1.35 23.41 32.28
N GLN A 215 -0.09 23.29 31.87
CA GLN A 215 0.92 22.42 32.50
C GLN A 215 1.76 23.12 33.58
N GLY A 216 1.59 24.43 33.80
CA GLY A 216 2.45 25.22 34.70
C GLY A 216 3.91 25.31 34.24
N ARG A 217 4.17 25.18 32.94
CA ARG A 217 5.50 25.17 32.31
C ARG A 217 5.87 26.54 31.75
N ASN A 218 6.30 27.42 32.64
CA ASN A 218 6.66 28.81 32.31
C ASN A 218 7.96 28.96 31.52
N ASP A 219 8.79 27.91 31.46
CA ASP A 219 10.08 27.88 30.79
C ASP A 219 10.00 28.07 29.27
N TYR A 220 8.87 27.72 28.66
CA TYR A 220 8.63 27.88 27.21
C TYR A 220 7.84 29.14 26.83
N MET A 221 7.24 29.83 27.81
CA MET A 221 6.35 30.97 27.55
C MET A 221 7.07 32.10 26.83
N SER A 222 8.26 32.46 27.30
CA SER A 222 9.06 33.51 26.69
C SER A 222 9.35 33.22 25.21
N HIS A 223 9.61 31.96 24.87
CA HIS A 223 9.95 31.57 23.50
C HIS A 223 8.71 31.65 22.58
N ALA A 224 7.58 31.10 23.01
CA ALA A 224 6.34 31.15 22.24
C ALA A 224 5.86 32.60 22.01
N LEU A 225 5.91 33.43 23.05
CA LEU A 225 5.60 34.86 22.95
C LEU A 225 6.55 35.61 22.01
N LEU A 226 7.84 35.25 22.01
CA LEU A 226 8.83 35.85 21.13
C LEU A 226 8.53 35.58 19.65
N ILE A 227 8.18 34.34 19.30
CA ILE A 227 7.80 33.97 17.93
C ILE A 227 6.56 34.77 17.49
N LYS A 228 5.57 34.89 18.37
CA LYS A 228 4.36 35.69 18.11
C LYS A 228 4.67 37.18 17.94
N ALA A 229 5.49 37.75 18.82
CA ALA A 229 5.92 39.14 18.76
C ALA A 229 6.68 39.45 17.46
N SER A 230 7.65 38.60 17.10
CA SER A 230 8.42 38.70 15.86
C SER A 230 7.54 38.54 14.62
N SER A 231 6.52 37.69 14.67
CA SER A 231 5.52 37.55 13.61
C SER A 231 4.72 38.83 13.43
N TYR A 232 4.21 39.43 14.51
CA TYR A 232 3.43 40.67 14.48
C TYR A 232 4.27 41.86 14.00
N SER A 233 5.50 41.98 14.51
CA SER A 233 6.48 42.97 14.05
C SER A 233 6.69 42.88 12.53
N SER A 234 6.86 41.66 12.01
CA SER A 234 7.09 41.43 10.57
C SER A 234 5.84 41.70 9.72
N MET A 235 4.64 41.68 10.31
CA MET A 235 3.39 42.10 9.68
C MET A 235 3.11 43.61 9.81
N GLY A 236 4.00 44.38 10.44
CA GLY A 236 3.84 45.83 10.67
C GLY A 236 2.94 46.19 11.86
N MET A 237 2.56 45.21 12.68
CA MET A 237 1.73 45.39 13.88
C MET A 237 2.62 45.77 15.06
N ARG A 238 3.12 47.01 15.05
CA ARG A 238 4.14 47.49 15.99
C ARG A 238 3.66 47.44 17.44
N GLU A 239 2.49 47.99 17.73
CA GLU A 239 1.98 48.13 19.11
C GLU A 239 1.74 46.75 19.74
N GLU A 240 1.13 45.84 18.99
CA GLU A 240 0.86 44.48 19.44
C GLU A 240 2.16 43.68 19.61
N ALA A 241 3.14 43.86 18.74
CA ALA A 241 4.45 43.23 18.89
C ALA A 241 5.16 43.71 20.16
N GLU A 242 5.17 45.01 20.44
CA GLU A 242 5.82 45.59 21.63
C GLU A 242 5.19 45.07 22.93
N VAL A 243 3.85 44.96 22.97
CA VAL A 243 3.14 44.36 24.11
C VAL A 243 3.59 42.92 24.34
N LEU A 244 3.69 42.12 23.27
CA LEU A 244 4.11 40.73 23.35
C LEU A 244 5.58 40.58 23.76
N PHE A 245 6.48 41.45 23.30
CA PHE A 245 7.88 41.46 23.77
C PHE A 245 7.95 41.75 25.28
N LYS A 246 7.24 42.77 25.77
CA LYS A 246 7.16 43.07 27.22
C LYS A 246 6.51 41.95 28.02
N GLU A 247 5.59 41.21 27.41
CA GLU A 247 5.00 40.03 28.04
C GLU A 247 6.01 38.88 28.12
N ALA A 248 6.77 38.62 27.04
CA ALA A 248 7.82 37.60 27.02
C ALA A 248 8.89 37.88 28.09
N GLU A 249 9.23 39.15 28.32
CA GLU A 249 10.22 39.57 29.33
C GLU A 249 9.91 39.03 30.73
N LYS A 250 8.62 39.00 31.11
CA LYS A 250 8.15 38.53 32.43
C LYS A 250 8.50 37.06 32.67
N TYR A 251 8.68 36.28 31.61
CA TYR A 251 8.99 34.86 31.67
C TYR A 251 10.48 34.54 31.54
N LEU A 252 11.34 35.53 31.28
CA LEU A 252 12.79 35.30 31.10
C LEU A 252 13.47 34.69 32.32
N GLN A 253 12.97 34.94 33.53
CA GLN A 253 13.52 34.33 34.74
C GLN A 253 13.39 32.79 34.75
N TYR A 254 12.44 32.24 34.01
CA TYR A 254 12.22 30.80 33.85
C TYR A 254 12.91 30.23 32.60
N ALA A 255 13.34 31.09 31.68
CA ALA A 255 13.96 30.70 30.43
C ALA A 255 15.41 30.26 30.64
N ASN A 256 15.86 29.33 29.78
CA ASN A 256 17.27 28.98 29.72
C ASN A 256 18.10 30.13 29.10
N GLU A 257 19.43 30.03 29.18
CA GLU A 257 20.33 31.09 28.75
C GLU A 257 20.25 31.37 27.24
N ASP A 258 20.00 30.34 26.42
CA ASP A 258 19.86 30.46 24.95
C ASP A 258 18.64 31.30 24.59
N ILE A 259 17.50 31.06 25.25
CA ILE A 259 16.27 31.84 25.03
C ILE A 259 16.40 33.27 25.54
N LYS A 260 17.17 33.52 26.61
CA LYS A 260 17.48 34.89 27.05
C LYS A 260 18.30 35.65 26.00
N ALA A 261 19.35 35.03 25.49
CA ALA A 261 20.17 35.61 24.42
C ALA A 261 19.31 35.92 23.18
N ARG A 262 18.44 34.98 22.81
CA ARG A 262 17.51 35.14 21.70
C ARG A 262 16.50 36.27 21.92
N TYR A 263 15.89 36.37 23.10
CA TYR A 263 14.96 37.46 23.42
C TYR A 263 15.59 38.82 23.17
N PHE A 264 16.79 39.06 23.72
CA PHE A 264 17.49 40.32 23.52
C PHE A 264 17.89 40.53 22.06
N SER A 265 18.26 39.47 21.33
CA SER A 265 18.53 39.56 19.89
C SER A 265 17.29 40.01 19.10
N ASP A 266 16.16 39.33 19.28
CA ASP A 266 14.94 39.52 18.50
C ASP A 266 14.26 40.86 18.87
N TYR A 267 14.32 41.27 20.14
CA TYR A 267 13.87 42.61 20.56
C TYR A 267 14.76 43.69 19.92
N GLY A 268 16.07 43.51 19.92
CA GLY A 268 16.98 44.44 19.24
C GLY A 268 16.65 44.58 17.75
N ASP A 269 16.34 43.47 17.08
CA ASP A 269 15.90 43.47 15.67
C ASP A 269 14.53 44.15 15.49
N PHE A 270 13.63 44.05 16.47
CA PHE A 270 12.38 44.80 16.50
C PHE A 270 12.64 46.31 16.62
N ALA A 271 13.44 46.75 17.60
CA ALA A 271 13.77 48.17 17.81
C ALA A 271 14.46 48.77 16.58
N LEU A 272 15.45 48.08 16.00
CA LEU A 272 16.17 48.56 14.83
C LEU A 272 15.24 48.74 13.62
N ARG A 273 14.33 47.77 13.38
CA ARG A 273 13.32 47.85 12.30
C ARG A 273 12.37 49.04 12.45
N HIS A 274 12.11 49.47 13.68
CA HIS A 274 11.20 50.57 13.98
C HIS A 274 11.91 51.91 14.17
N GLY A 275 13.20 52.00 13.82
CA GLY A 275 13.96 53.24 13.82
C GLY A 275 14.50 53.65 15.19
N GLU A 276 14.68 52.69 16.10
CA GLU A 276 15.17 52.90 17.47
C GLU A 276 16.57 52.27 17.66
N PRO A 277 17.62 52.81 17.00
CA PRO A 277 18.93 52.18 16.97
C PRO A 277 19.62 52.17 18.36
N ASP A 278 19.38 53.16 19.22
CA ASP A 278 19.95 53.18 20.57
C ASP A 278 19.41 52.04 21.44
N GLU A 279 18.10 51.79 21.35
CA GLU A 279 17.46 50.67 22.05
C GLU A 279 17.92 49.33 21.47
N ALA A 280 18.07 49.24 20.14
CA ALA A 280 18.63 48.07 19.49
C ALA A 280 20.06 47.76 19.97
N ILE A 281 20.94 48.78 20.05
CA ILE A 281 22.31 48.64 20.56
C ILE A 281 22.32 48.09 21.98
N CYS A 282 21.45 48.61 22.86
CA CYS A 282 21.32 48.13 24.24
C CYS A 282 20.96 46.63 24.28
N HIS A 283 19.95 46.24 23.51
CA HIS A 283 19.49 44.86 23.45
C HIS A 283 20.53 43.91 22.84
N TYR A 284 21.18 44.29 21.73
CA TYR A 284 22.24 43.48 21.14
C TYR A 284 23.43 43.27 22.07
N LYS A 285 23.83 44.30 22.83
CA LYS A 285 24.89 44.14 23.85
C LYS A 285 24.49 43.19 24.96
N LYS A 286 23.24 43.24 25.43
CA LYS A 286 22.71 42.26 26.40
C LYS A 286 22.75 40.85 25.81
N ALA A 287 22.26 40.67 24.59
CA ALA A 287 22.30 39.38 23.89
C ALA A 287 23.72 38.78 23.83
N LEU A 288 24.73 39.60 23.53
CA LEU A 288 26.15 39.19 23.48
C LEU A 288 26.76 38.88 24.84
N SER A 289 26.17 39.37 25.93
CA SER A 289 26.64 39.13 27.30
C SER A 289 26.04 37.90 27.97
N GLU A 290 24.95 37.36 27.43
CA GLU A 290 24.34 36.13 27.92
C GLU A 290 25.24 34.92 27.65
N ASN A 291 25.34 34.01 28.63
CA ASN A 291 26.15 32.79 28.49
C ASN A 291 25.67 31.89 27.34
N GLY A 292 24.35 31.86 27.08
CA GLY A 292 23.73 31.14 25.97
C GLY A 292 23.87 31.83 24.60
N CYS A 293 24.67 32.90 24.50
CA CYS A 293 24.91 33.55 23.23
C CYS A 293 25.77 32.68 22.31
N THR A 294 25.10 32.02 21.36
CA THR A 294 25.73 31.13 20.39
C THR A 294 26.61 31.90 19.39
N TYR A 295 27.49 31.20 18.69
CA TYR A 295 28.37 31.82 17.70
C TYR A 295 27.60 32.45 16.54
N GLU A 296 26.47 31.86 16.16
CA GLU A 296 25.59 32.33 15.09
C GLU A 296 24.88 33.62 15.50
N ILE A 297 24.39 33.69 16.74
CA ILE A 297 23.86 34.93 17.31
C ILE A 297 24.97 35.99 17.36
N LYS A 298 26.18 35.65 17.82
CA LYS A 298 27.30 36.61 17.87
C LYS A 298 27.63 37.18 16.49
N LEU A 299 27.71 36.32 15.47
CA LEU A 299 27.99 36.73 14.10
C LEU A 299 26.91 37.70 13.58
N ASP A 300 25.64 37.33 13.72
CA ASP A 300 24.52 38.17 13.28
C ASP A 300 24.49 39.51 14.05
N LYS A 301 24.65 39.47 15.38
CA LYS A 301 24.59 40.68 16.22
C LYS A 301 25.78 41.62 16.04
N TYR A 302 26.98 41.14 15.72
CA TYR A 302 28.09 42.04 15.36
C TYR A 302 27.80 42.84 14.09
N LEU A 303 27.20 42.21 13.08
CA LEU A 303 26.79 42.93 11.87
C LEU A 303 25.68 43.94 12.19
N LYS A 304 24.65 43.53 12.96
CA LYS A 304 23.53 44.40 13.35
C LYS A 304 23.96 45.58 14.24
N LEU A 305 24.92 45.38 15.13
CA LEU A 305 25.53 46.48 15.91
C LEU A 305 26.26 47.46 14.99
N SER A 306 26.99 46.97 13.98
CA SER A 306 27.63 47.85 12.99
C SER A 306 26.59 48.70 12.25
N GLU A 307 25.47 48.11 11.84
CA GLU A 307 24.36 48.82 11.20
C GLU A 307 23.74 49.87 12.13
N ALA A 308 23.44 49.49 13.38
CA ALA A 308 22.82 50.37 14.36
C ALA A 308 23.71 51.57 14.73
N TYR A 309 25.01 51.35 14.97
CA TYR A 309 25.95 52.45 15.24
C TYR A 309 26.19 53.35 14.02
N SER A 310 26.15 52.80 12.81
CA SER A 310 26.19 53.61 11.60
C SER A 310 24.97 54.53 11.51
N ALA A 311 23.78 54.02 11.87
CA ALA A 311 22.54 54.79 11.90
C ALA A 311 22.55 55.92 12.95
N THR A 312 23.26 55.76 14.08
CA THR A 312 23.44 56.82 15.09
C THR A 312 24.58 57.80 14.77
N GLY A 313 25.37 57.52 13.72
CA GLY A 313 26.51 58.36 13.31
C GLY A 313 27.84 58.03 13.99
N ASP A 314 27.90 56.99 14.84
CA ASP A 314 29.14 56.53 15.46
C ASP A 314 29.90 55.55 14.54
N GLY A 315 30.57 56.12 13.53
CA GLY A 315 31.38 55.35 12.59
C GLY A 315 32.53 54.57 13.23
N SER A 316 32.97 54.97 14.44
CA SER A 316 34.09 54.33 15.13
C SER A 316 33.67 52.99 15.75
N GLU A 317 32.54 52.96 16.46
CA GLU A 317 31.97 51.73 16.99
C GLU A 317 31.41 50.85 15.86
N ALA A 318 30.83 51.43 14.81
CA ALA A 318 30.39 50.67 13.64
C ALA A 318 31.55 49.86 13.03
N LEU A 319 32.69 50.50 12.74
CA LEU A 319 33.87 49.83 12.18
C LEU A 319 34.44 48.75 13.13
N LYS A 320 34.41 48.98 14.44
CA LYS A 320 34.86 48.00 15.44
C LYS A 320 34.03 46.72 15.37
N TYR A 321 32.71 46.82 15.40
CA TYR A 321 31.83 45.64 15.32
C TYR A 321 31.89 44.96 13.95
N TYR A 322 32.03 45.73 12.87
CA TYR A 322 32.29 45.17 11.54
C TYR A 322 33.58 44.34 11.47
N LYS A 323 34.67 44.82 12.10
CA LYS A 323 35.92 44.05 12.20
C LYS A 323 35.76 42.77 13.04
N MET A 324 34.96 42.81 14.11
CA MET A 324 34.64 41.62 14.91
C MET A 324 33.84 40.60 14.10
N TYR A 325 32.84 41.06 13.32
CA TYR A 325 32.10 40.23 12.38
C TYR A 325 33.04 39.56 11.36
N HIS A 326 33.91 40.32 10.69
CA HIS A 326 34.85 39.77 9.69
C HIS A 326 35.80 38.74 10.28
N ARG A 327 36.41 39.02 11.44
CA ARG A 327 37.29 38.07 12.13
C ARG A 327 36.58 36.77 12.48
N LEU A 328 35.34 36.87 12.98
CA LEU A 328 34.54 35.71 13.32
C LEU A 328 34.14 34.92 12.06
N SER A 329 33.72 35.62 11.00
CA SER A 329 33.37 35.04 9.70
C SER A 329 34.54 34.31 9.04
N ASP A 330 35.74 34.90 9.07
CA ASP A 330 36.96 34.30 8.48
C ASP A 330 37.41 33.06 9.24
N SER A 331 37.31 33.09 10.59
CA SER A 331 37.61 31.94 11.44
C SER A 331 36.68 30.75 11.19
N LEU A 332 35.52 30.97 10.56
CA LEU A 332 34.49 29.94 10.35
C LEU A 332 34.67 29.12 9.06
N ALA A 333 35.57 29.51 8.13
CA ALA A 333 35.85 28.80 6.87
C ALA A 333 34.64 28.04 6.28
N ILE A 334 33.52 28.75 6.16
CA ILE A 334 32.17 28.20 5.89
C ILE A 334 32.11 27.49 4.53
N SER A 335 32.92 27.87 3.54
CA SER A 335 32.80 27.37 2.17
C SER A 335 33.21 25.90 1.98
N SER A 336 34.12 25.36 2.79
CA SER A 336 34.57 23.96 2.65
C SER A 336 33.63 22.96 3.32
N LYS A 337 32.97 23.34 4.43
CA LYS A 337 31.96 22.53 5.14
C LYS A 337 30.56 22.67 4.56
N GLU A 338 30.20 23.83 4.01
CA GLU A 338 28.93 24.06 3.30
C GLU A 338 28.82 23.21 2.03
N ARG A 339 29.94 22.98 1.32
CA ARG A 339 29.97 22.05 0.19
C ARG A 339 29.68 20.60 0.60
N GLN A 340 30.14 20.17 1.77
CA GLN A 340 29.86 18.82 2.30
C GLN A 340 28.40 18.69 2.73
N PHE A 341 27.85 19.69 3.42
CA PHE A 341 26.42 19.78 3.75
C PHE A 341 25.54 19.72 2.50
N ASN A 342 25.87 20.52 1.46
CA ASN A 342 25.12 20.50 0.21
C ASN A 342 25.21 19.14 -0.49
N ASN A 343 26.37 18.47 -0.46
CA ASN A 343 26.50 17.11 -0.98
C ASN A 343 25.69 16.08 -0.18
N LEU A 344 25.61 16.24 1.14
CA LEU A 344 24.78 15.40 2.00
C LEU A 344 23.29 15.62 1.72
N LEU A 345 22.86 16.88 1.59
CA LEU A 345 21.49 17.25 1.21
C LEU A 345 21.12 16.61 -0.13
N ILE A 346 22.02 16.65 -1.12
CA ILE A 346 21.82 15.98 -2.40
C ILE A 346 21.62 14.47 -2.19
N ARG A 347 22.50 13.80 -1.45
CA ARG A 347 22.39 12.36 -1.18
C ARG A 347 21.11 11.98 -0.44
N TYR A 348 20.69 12.79 0.54
CA TYR A 348 19.45 12.57 1.28
C TYR A 348 18.23 12.75 0.37
N ASN A 349 18.19 13.83 -0.41
CA ASN A 349 17.11 14.08 -1.36
C ASN A 349 17.04 12.97 -2.42
N GLU A 350 18.20 12.48 -2.89
CA GLU A 350 18.29 11.29 -3.75
C GLU A 350 17.74 10.04 -3.06
N ALA A 351 18.08 9.79 -1.80
CA ALA A 351 17.59 8.64 -1.05
C ALA A 351 16.06 8.68 -0.87
N LYS A 352 15.50 9.82 -0.48
CA LYS A 352 14.05 10.04 -0.35
C LYS A 352 13.33 9.90 -1.69
N TYR A 353 13.93 10.42 -2.77
CA TYR A 353 13.38 10.28 -4.12
C TYR A 353 13.41 8.81 -4.57
N ASN A 354 14.50 8.09 -4.30
CA ASN A 354 14.65 6.67 -4.59
C ASN A 354 13.64 5.81 -3.83
N GLU A 355 13.31 6.16 -2.59
CA GLU A 355 12.25 5.50 -1.82
C GLU A 355 10.88 5.70 -2.49
N SER A 356 10.56 6.94 -2.86
CA SER A 356 9.31 7.24 -3.59
C SER A 356 9.23 6.55 -4.97
N ILE A 357 10.38 6.37 -5.64
CA ILE A 357 10.47 5.59 -6.88
C ILE A 357 10.17 4.13 -6.60
N LYS A 358 10.80 3.52 -5.58
CA LYS A 358 10.56 2.12 -5.22
C LYS A 358 9.08 1.86 -4.90
N GLU A 359 8.42 2.77 -4.19
CA GLU A 359 6.98 2.66 -3.92
C GLU A 359 6.16 2.65 -5.22
N LYS A 360 6.44 3.59 -6.14
CA LYS A 360 5.80 3.64 -7.46
C LYS A 360 6.10 2.41 -8.32
N GLU A 361 7.33 1.90 -8.30
CA GLU A 361 7.71 0.66 -8.98
C GLU A 361 6.93 -0.53 -8.43
N LEU A 362 6.76 -0.61 -7.11
CA LEU A 362 5.97 -1.65 -6.47
C LEU A 362 4.50 -1.58 -6.89
N GLU A 363 3.92 -0.38 -6.98
CA GLU A 363 2.56 -0.17 -7.50
C GLU A 363 2.44 -0.61 -8.96
N VAL A 364 3.40 -0.22 -9.82
CA VAL A 364 3.46 -0.63 -11.22
C VAL A 364 3.59 -2.16 -11.35
N ILE A 365 4.42 -2.80 -10.53
CA ILE A 365 4.58 -4.26 -10.50
C ILE A 365 3.25 -4.93 -10.11
N LYS A 366 2.56 -4.42 -9.08
CA LYS A 366 1.24 -4.93 -8.68
C LYS A 366 0.22 -4.79 -9.81
N ALA A 367 0.18 -3.63 -10.48
CA ALA A 367 -0.70 -3.39 -11.61
C ALA A 367 -0.40 -4.34 -12.79
N ASN A 368 0.88 -4.52 -13.13
CA ASN A 368 1.32 -5.44 -14.18
C ASN A 368 0.94 -6.89 -13.87
N LYS A 369 1.07 -7.33 -12.61
CA LYS A 369 0.64 -8.68 -12.19
C LYS A 369 -0.86 -8.87 -12.39
N THR A 370 -1.66 -7.86 -12.04
CA THR A 370 -3.12 -7.89 -12.26
C THR A 370 -3.47 -7.97 -13.74
N ILE A 371 -2.80 -7.18 -14.59
CA ILE A 371 -2.99 -7.22 -16.04
C ILE A 371 -2.61 -8.60 -16.59
N MET A 372 -1.46 -9.15 -16.23
CA MET A 372 -1.03 -10.49 -16.69
C MET A 372 -2.04 -11.59 -16.31
N LEU A 373 -2.57 -11.55 -15.08
CA LEU A 373 -3.60 -12.49 -14.64
C LEU A 373 -4.88 -12.36 -15.49
N SER A 374 -5.32 -11.14 -15.76
CA SER A 374 -6.52 -10.89 -16.58
C SER A 374 -6.35 -11.40 -18.02
N VAL A 375 -5.18 -11.21 -18.63
CA VAL A 375 -4.85 -11.72 -19.96
C VAL A 375 -4.80 -13.26 -19.97
N GLY A 376 -4.21 -13.87 -18.95
CA GLY A 376 -4.18 -15.34 -18.81
C GLY A 376 -5.58 -15.95 -18.75
N ILE A 377 -6.47 -15.37 -17.95
CA ILE A 377 -7.88 -15.81 -17.86
C ILE A 377 -8.58 -15.67 -19.22
N LEU A 378 -8.39 -14.55 -19.91
CA LEU A 378 -8.97 -14.31 -21.23
C LEU A 378 -8.53 -15.38 -22.26
N LEU A 379 -7.25 -15.74 -22.28
CA LEU A 379 -6.70 -16.76 -23.18
C LEU A 379 -7.32 -18.13 -22.91
N VAL A 380 -7.47 -18.53 -21.65
CA VAL A 380 -8.12 -19.79 -21.26
C VAL A 380 -9.57 -19.81 -21.74
N VAL A 381 -10.33 -18.74 -21.49
CA VAL A 381 -11.71 -18.62 -21.96
C VAL A 381 -11.80 -18.70 -23.49
N SER A 382 -10.91 -18.00 -24.21
CA SER A 382 -10.89 -18.07 -25.69
C SER A 382 -10.60 -19.49 -26.19
N THR A 383 -9.69 -20.21 -25.52
CA THR A 383 -9.31 -21.58 -25.89
C THR A 383 -10.48 -22.55 -25.68
N ILE A 384 -11.22 -22.38 -24.57
CA ILE A 384 -12.43 -23.16 -24.29
C ILE A 384 -13.49 -22.88 -25.37
N LEU A 385 -13.71 -21.61 -25.74
CA LEU A 385 -14.68 -21.23 -26.76
C LEU A 385 -14.30 -21.78 -28.15
N VAL A 386 -13.02 -21.71 -28.53
CA VAL A 386 -12.52 -22.29 -29.78
C VAL A 386 -12.71 -23.80 -29.77
N CYS A 387 -12.36 -24.50 -28.69
CA CYS A 387 -12.55 -25.94 -28.57
C CYS A 387 -14.04 -26.32 -28.67
N MET A 388 -14.92 -25.59 -27.98
CA MET A 388 -16.36 -25.78 -28.05
C MET A 388 -16.90 -25.58 -29.47
N TYR A 389 -16.42 -24.55 -30.18
CA TYR A 389 -16.79 -24.30 -31.58
C TYR A 389 -16.31 -25.43 -32.51
N LEU A 390 -15.08 -25.93 -32.33
CA LEU A 390 -14.54 -27.05 -33.11
C LEU A 390 -15.34 -28.34 -32.88
N LEU A 391 -15.70 -28.64 -31.63
CA LEU A 391 -16.54 -29.79 -31.28
C LEU A 391 -17.94 -29.67 -31.87
N TYR A 392 -18.54 -28.47 -31.82
CA TYR A 392 -19.83 -28.19 -32.45
C TYR A 392 -19.77 -28.42 -33.97
N ARG A 393 -18.74 -27.89 -34.64
CA ARG A 393 -18.54 -28.06 -36.09
C ARG A 393 -18.34 -29.54 -36.47
N LYS A 394 -17.51 -30.27 -35.73
CA LYS A 394 -17.26 -31.71 -35.95
C LYS A 394 -18.55 -32.51 -35.81
N LYS A 395 -19.33 -32.25 -34.75
CA LYS A 395 -20.63 -32.90 -34.51
C LYS A 395 -21.62 -32.63 -35.64
N ASN A 396 -21.72 -31.39 -36.12
CA ASN A 396 -22.65 -31.07 -37.20
C ASN A 396 -22.24 -31.71 -38.54
N ASN A 397 -20.94 -31.75 -38.84
CA ASN A 397 -20.42 -32.45 -40.02
C ASN A 397 -20.73 -33.96 -39.99
N MET A 398 -20.65 -34.59 -38.81
CA MET A 398 -21.01 -36.00 -38.64
C MET A 398 -22.49 -36.24 -38.93
N TYR A 399 -23.39 -35.37 -38.44
CA TYR A 399 -24.82 -35.46 -38.76
C TYR A 399 -25.08 -35.32 -40.25
N HIS A 400 -24.44 -34.36 -40.93
CA HIS A 400 -24.53 -34.23 -42.38
C HIS A 400 -24.17 -35.53 -43.11
N GLN A 401 -23.03 -36.15 -42.76
CA GLN A 401 -22.57 -37.39 -43.39
C GLN A 401 -23.54 -38.55 -43.14
N LEU A 402 -24.03 -38.66 -41.92
CA LEU A 402 -24.95 -39.74 -41.52
C LEU A 402 -26.29 -39.66 -42.25
N VAL A 403 -26.85 -38.44 -42.36
CA VAL A 403 -28.09 -38.20 -43.12
C VAL A 403 -27.89 -38.47 -44.61
N ALA A 404 -26.76 -38.04 -45.19
CA ALA A 404 -26.44 -38.30 -46.59
C ALA A 404 -26.32 -39.81 -46.88
N GLN A 405 -25.64 -40.57 -46.01
CA GLN A 405 -25.53 -42.03 -46.12
C GLN A 405 -26.90 -42.70 -45.99
N HIS A 406 -27.73 -42.26 -45.04
CA HIS A 406 -29.07 -42.80 -44.84
C HIS A 406 -29.97 -42.55 -46.07
N GLN A 407 -29.94 -41.34 -46.65
CA GLN A 407 -30.67 -41.03 -47.89
C GLN A 407 -30.18 -41.89 -49.08
N GLN A 408 -28.87 -42.11 -49.21
CA GLN A 408 -28.32 -43.00 -50.24
C GLN A 408 -28.73 -44.46 -50.04
N TYR A 409 -28.75 -44.94 -48.79
CA TYR A 409 -29.24 -46.27 -48.45
C TYR A 409 -30.71 -46.44 -48.88
N LEU A 410 -31.58 -45.49 -48.54
CA LEU A 410 -32.99 -45.51 -48.91
C LEU A 410 -33.19 -45.50 -50.43
N ALA A 411 -32.43 -44.68 -51.17
CA ALA A 411 -32.48 -44.63 -52.63
C ALA A 411 -31.98 -45.93 -53.31
N ARG A 412 -31.03 -46.64 -52.68
CA ARG A 412 -30.58 -47.96 -53.14
C ARG A 412 -31.60 -49.04 -52.84
N GLU A 413 -32.22 -48.99 -51.66
CA GLU A 413 -33.29 -49.91 -51.28
C GLU A 413 -34.51 -49.77 -52.19
N SER A 414 -34.91 -48.54 -52.57
CA SER A 414 -36.01 -48.31 -53.50
C SER A 414 -35.73 -48.88 -54.90
N LYS A 415 -34.53 -48.66 -55.45
CA LYS A 415 -34.11 -49.25 -56.74
C LYS A 415 -34.09 -50.78 -56.71
N LEU A 416 -33.56 -51.37 -55.64
CA LEU A 416 -33.55 -52.84 -55.46
C LEU A 416 -34.96 -53.42 -55.31
N LYS A 417 -35.92 -52.66 -54.73
CA LYS A 417 -37.33 -53.06 -54.67
C LYS A 417 -38.00 -52.98 -56.03
N GLU A 418 -37.74 -51.94 -56.82
CA GLU A 418 -38.24 -51.83 -58.21
C GLU A 418 -37.73 -52.97 -59.10
N GLU A 419 -36.43 -53.30 -59.01
CA GLU A 419 -35.82 -54.45 -59.72
C GLU A 419 -36.42 -55.80 -59.28
N LYS A 420 -36.68 -55.98 -57.98
CA LYS A 420 -37.34 -57.20 -57.46
C LYS A 420 -38.84 -57.28 -57.78
N LEU A 421 -39.51 -56.15 -58.00
CA LEU A 421 -40.92 -56.10 -58.40
C LEU A 421 -41.10 -56.61 -59.84
N GLN A 422 -40.12 -56.40 -60.72
CA GLN A 422 -40.14 -56.89 -62.11
C GLN A 422 -39.90 -58.41 -62.24
N VAL A 423 -39.38 -59.08 -61.20
CA VAL A 423 -39.06 -60.53 -61.23
C VAL A 423 -40.10 -61.40 -60.49
N ARG A 424 -41.02 -60.80 -59.72
CA ARG A 424 -42.08 -61.54 -59.00
C ARG A 424 -43.39 -61.60 -59.78
N HIS A 425 -43.38 -62.34 -60.87
CA HIS A 425 -44.62 -62.86 -61.46
C HIS A 425 -44.45 -64.33 -61.84
N ASP A 426 -44.37 -65.20 -60.83
CA ASP A 426 -44.94 -66.55 -60.93
C ASP A 426 -45.06 -67.24 -59.56
N MET A 427 -46.04 -68.15 -59.47
CA MET A 427 -46.31 -69.14 -58.42
C MET A 427 -47.48 -68.87 -57.44
N LYS A 428 -48.34 -69.91 -57.40
CA LYS A 428 -49.72 -70.02 -56.92
C LYS A 428 -49.91 -69.98 -55.39
N ASP A 429 -51.02 -69.34 -55.02
CA ASP A 429 -52.06 -69.71 -54.04
C ASP A 429 -51.62 -70.33 -52.69
N ASP A 430 -51.45 -69.47 -51.69
CA ASP A 430 -51.30 -69.83 -50.28
C ASP A 430 -52.21 -68.88 -49.47
N LYS A 431 -53.11 -69.39 -48.62
CA LYS A 431 -54.03 -68.56 -47.81
C LYS A 431 -53.30 -67.55 -46.92
N GLU A 432 -52.05 -67.87 -46.56
CA GLU A 432 -51.16 -66.97 -45.82
C GLU A 432 -50.75 -65.73 -46.66
N LYS A 433 -50.65 -65.86 -47.99
CA LYS A 433 -50.31 -64.76 -48.91
C LYS A 433 -51.48 -63.80 -49.11
N GLU A 434 -52.70 -64.31 -49.32
CA GLU A 434 -53.92 -63.49 -49.41
C GLU A 434 -54.13 -62.69 -48.11
N LEU A 435 -53.91 -63.34 -46.96
CA LEU A 435 -53.96 -62.66 -45.66
C LEU A 435 -52.85 -61.60 -45.52
N PHE A 436 -51.64 -61.87 -46.00
CA PHE A 436 -50.55 -60.90 -45.99
C PHE A 436 -50.84 -59.70 -46.91
N GLU A 437 -51.40 -59.92 -48.10
CA GLU A 437 -51.82 -58.86 -49.01
C GLU A 437 -52.92 -57.99 -48.41
N LYS A 438 -53.86 -58.60 -47.67
CA LYS A 438 -54.87 -57.88 -46.89
C LYS A 438 -54.23 -57.05 -45.76
N ILE A 439 -53.25 -57.60 -45.05
CA ILE A 439 -52.47 -56.88 -44.01
C ILE A 439 -51.72 -55.69 -44.63
N GLU A 440 -51.01 -55.90 -45.75
CA GLU A 440 -50.29 -54.83 -46.46
C GLU A 440 -51.26 -53.77 -46.98
N THR A 441 -52.44 -54.14 -47.48
CA THR A 441 -53.47 -53.17 -47.89
C THR A 441 -53.93 -52.28 -46.73
N LEU A 442 -54.21 -52.88 -45.56
CA LEU A 442 -54.57 -52.12 -44.36
C LEU A 442 -53.42 -51.21 -43.91
N MET A 443 -52.18 -51.70 -43.97
CA MET A 443 -51.01 -50.96 -43.53
C MET A 443 -50.61 -49.84 -44.48
N ASP A 444 -50.54 -50.09 -45.78
CA ASP A 444 -50.00 -49.13 -46.76
C ASP A 444 -51.07 -48.22 -47.34
N SER A 445 -52.26 -48.74 -47.63
CA SER A 445 -53.36 -47.94 -48.21
C SER A 445 -54.19 -47.24 -47.14
N GLN A 446 -54.59 -47.97 -46.08
CA GLN A 446 -55.42 -47.41 -45.02
C GLN A 446 -54.62 -46.82 -43.85
N LYS A 447 -53.28 -46.94 -43.88
CA LYS A 447 -52.35 -46.36 -42.90
C LYS A 447 -52.70 -46.67 -41.45
N VAL A 448 -53.25 -47.86 -41.18
CA VAL A 448 -53.72 -48.22 -39.83
C VAL A 448 -52.59 -48.22 -38.80
N PHE A 449 -51.32 -48.32 -39.21
CA PHE A 449 -50.15 -48.18 -38.33
C PHE A 449 -50.10 -46.82 -37.60
N MET A 450 -50.76 -45.77 -38.11
CA MET A 450 -50.84 -44.45 -37.48
C MET A 450 -51.71 -44.44 -36.21
N ASP A 451 -52.51 -45.47 -35.98
CA ASP A 451 -53.33 -45.59 -34.78
C ASP A 451 -52.47 -45.92 -33.55
N LYS A 452 -52.55 -45.08 -32.51
CA LYS A 452 -51.85 -45.27 -31.23
C LYS A 452 -52.22 -46.59 -30.54
N GLY A 453 -53.43 -47.08 -30.75
CA GLY A 453 -53.94 -48.34 -30.22
C GLY A 453 -53.72 -49.56 -31.14
N MET A 454 -52.93 -49.43 -32.21
CA MET A 454 -52.70 -50.54 -33.13
C MET A 454 -52.03 -51.72 -32.40
N SER A 455 -52.75 -52.82 -32.31
CA SER A 455 -52.33 -54.05 -31.63
C SER A 455 -52.63 -55.26 -32.51
N LEU A 456 -52.03 -56.40 -32.16
CA LEU A 456 -52.31 -57.66 -32.83
C LEU A 456 -53.79 -58.01 -32.79
N ASP A 457 -54.48 -57.73 -31.69
CA ASP A 457 -55.92 -57.99 -31.54
C ASP A 457 -56.75 -57.14 -32.51
N LYS A 458 -56.39 -55.86 -32.65
CA LYS A 458 -57.08 -54.92 -33.54
C LYS A 458 -56.93 -55.29 -35.01
N ILE A 459 -55.72 -55.62 -35.46
CA ILE A 459 -55.50 -56.05 -36.85
C ILE A 459 -56.12 -57.41 -37.14
N SER A 460 -56.16 -58.32 -36.14
CA SER A 460 -56.78 -59.63 -36.30
C SER A 460 -58.29 -59.50 -36.58
N GLN A 461 -58.96 -58.58 -35.88
CA GLN A 461 -60.36 -58.24 -36.15
C GLN A 461 -60.56 -57.64 -37.55
N LEU A 462 -59.72 -56.68 -37.95
CA LEU A 462 -59.80 -56.06 -39.28
C LEU A 462 -59.56 -57.05 -40.42
N CYS A 463 -58.69 -58.03 -40.20
CA CYS A 463 -58.40 -59.07 -41.18
C CYS A 463 -59.40 -60.24 -41.15
N ASN A 464 -60.29 -60.33 -40.15
CA ASN A 464 -61.12 -61.49 -39.83
C ASN A 464 -60.28 -62.77 -39.63
N SER A 465 -59.26 -62.68 -38.79
CA SER A 465 -58.31 -63.76 -38.48
C SER A 465 -57.97 -63.80 -36.99
N ASN A 466 -57.04 -64.67 -36.58
CA ASN A 466 -56.58 -64.76 -35.19
C ASN A 466 -55.15 -64.21 -35.00
N ARG A 467 -54.86 -63.78 -33.77
CA ARG A 467 -53.59 -63.15 -33.37
C ARG A 467 -52.35 -63.98 -33.71
N SER A 468 -52.40 -65.29 -33.46
CA SER A 468 -51.29 -66.20 -33.74
C SER A 468 -51.02 -66.31 -35.23
N TYR A 469 -52.07 -66.36 -36.05
CA TYR A 469 -51.94 -66.49 -37.50
C TYR A 469 -51.43 -65.19 -38.13
N ILE A 470 -51.93 -64.03 -37.72
CA ILE A 470 -51.39 -62.73 -38.16
C ILE A 470 -49.90 -62.59 -37.80
N SER A 471 -49.53 -62.89 -36.55
CA SER A 471 -48.14 -62.80 -36.11
C SER A 471 -47.24 -63.79 -36.88
N LYS A 472 -47.73 -65.01 -37.14
CA LYS A 472 -47.01 -66.02 -37.92
C LYS A 472 -46.80 -65.55 -39.35
N VAL A 473 -47.83 -65.01 -39.99
CA VAL A 473 -47.77 -64.50 -41.37
C VAL A 473 -46.81 -63.31 -41.47
N ILE A 474 -46.91 -62.32 -40.58
CA ILE A 474 -45.99 -61.17 -40.58
C ILE A 474 -44.54 -61.62 -40.32
N ASN A 475 -44.34 -62.57 -39.40
CA ASN A 475 -42.99 -63.10 -39.17
C ASN A 475 -42.47 -63.88 -40.40
N ARG A 476 -43.31 -64.67 -41.06
CA ARG A 476 -42.95 -65.42 -42.28
C ARG A 476 -42.56 -64.50 -43.44
N PHE A 477 -43.31 -63.42 -43.67
CA PHE A 477 -43.10 -62.54 -44.83
C PHE A 477 -42.15 -61.37 -44.57
N CYS A 478 -42.15 -60.81 -43.36
CA CYS A 478 -41.35 -59.64 -42.99
C CYS A 478 -40.14 -59.98 -42.11
N GLY A 479 -40.04 -61.20 -41.58
CA GLY A 479 -38.93 -61.64 -40.71
C GLY A 479 -38.87 -60.94 -39.35
N MET A 480 -39.94 -60.25 -38.94
CA MET A 480 -39.97 -59.39 -37.76
C MET A 480 -41.23 -59.60 -36.91
N SER A 481 -41.22 -59.12 -35.66
CA SER A 481 -42.40 -59.14 -34.81
C SER A 481 -43.43 -58.10 -35.29
N PHE A 482 -44.71 -58.28 -34.92
CA PHE A 482 -45.75 -57.30 -35.26
C PHE A 482 -45.40 -55.88 -34.78
N THR A 483 -44.88 -55.76 -33.56
CA THR A 483 -44.47 -54.46 -33.00
C THR A 483 -43.37 -53.81 -33.83
N ASN A 484 -42.37 -54.58 -34.26
CA ASN A 484 -41.29 -54.08 -35.10
C ASN A 484 -41.80 -53.72 -36.50
N TYR A 485 -42.73 -54.49 -37.04
CA TYR A 485 -43.38 -54.22 -38.33
C TYR A 485 -44.19 -52.92 -38.32
N VAL A 486 -44.98 -52.67 -37.28
CA VAL A 486 -45.70 -51.40 -37.11
C VAL A 486 -44.71 -50.25 -36.95
N ASN A 487 -43.66 -50.42 -36.14
CA ASN A 487 -42.64 -49.39 -35.95
C ASN A 487 -41.87 -49.07 -37.25
N ASP A 488 -41.56 -50.08 -38.06
CA ASP A 488 -40.91 -49.92 -39.38
C ASP A 488 -41.80 -49.08 -40.32
N LYS A 489 -43.10 -49.39 -40.42
CA LYS A 489 -44.04 -48.59 -41.22
C LYS A 489 -44.15 -47.15 -40.69
N ARG A 490 -44.19 -46.96 -39.37
CA ARG A 490 -44.18 -45.62 -38.73
C ARG A 490 -42.90 -44.83 -39.03
N MET A 491 -41.74 -45.47 -38.96
CA MET A 491 -40.44 -44.84 -39.23
C MET A 491 -40.31 -44.45 -40.70
N LYS A 492 -40.72 -45.33 -41.63
CA LYS A 492 -40.74 -45.02 -43.06
C LYS A 492 -41.60 -43.80 -43.38
N GLU A 493 -42.79 -43.71 -42.79
CA GLU A 493 -43.64 -42.54 -42.96
C GLU A 493 -43.07 -41.28 -42.28
N ALA A 494 -42.44 -41.42 -41.11
CA ALA A 494 -41.76 -40.30 -40.45
C ALA A 494 -40.60 -39.76 -41.29
N ILE A 495 -39.78 -40.65 -41.85
CA ILE A 495 -38.67 -40.28 -42.74
C ILE A 495 -39.22 -39.64 -44.02
N ARG A 496 -40.31 -40.15 -44.60
CA ARG A 496 -40.98 -39.56 -45.77
C ARG A 496 -41.39 -38.12 -45.49
N ILE A 497 -42.10 -37.89 -44.38
CA ILE A 497 -42.57 -36.55 -43.98
C ILE A 497 -41.38 -35.61 -43.69
N LEU A 498 -40.36 -36.08 -42.97
CA LEU A 498 -39.18 -35.27 -42.65
C LEU A 498 -38.27 -35.00 -43.85
N SER A 499 -38.42 -35.78 -44.92
CA SER A 499 -37.67 -35.58 -46.17
C SER A 499 -38.42 -34.72 -47.18
N ASP A 500 -39.69 -34.37 -46.92
CA ASP A 500 -40.47 -33.47 -47.75
C ASP A 500 -40.12 -32.00 -47.42
N PRO A 501 -39.52 -31.24 -48.35
CA PRO A 501 -39.14 -29.85 -48.10
C PRO A 501 -40.33 -28.91 -47.87
N SER A 502 -41.55 -29.33 -48.21
CA SER A 502 -42.77 -28.54 -48.07
C SER A 502 -43.52 -28.80 -46.75
N ASP A 503 -43.12 -29.82 -45.98
CA ASP A 503 -43.78 -30.19 -44.72
C ASP A 503 -43.02 -29.63 -43.50
N ASP A 504 -43.61 -28.61 -42.86
CA ASP A 504 -43.07 -28.00 -41.62
C ASP A 504 -43.78 -28.49 -40.35
N MET A 505 -44.35 -29.69 -40.36
CA MET A 505 -45.07 -30.21 -39.20
C MET A 505 -44.20 -30.21 -37.93
N PRO A 506 -44.65 -29.64 -36.80
CA PRO A 506 -43.88 -29.68 -35.56
C PRO A 506 -43.60 -31.11 -35.10
N MET A 507 -42.40 -31.38 -34.53
CA MET A 507 -41.96 -32.75 -34.15
C MET A 507 -42.94 -33.47 -33.22
N LYS A 508 -43.64 -32.71 -32.35
CA LYS A 508 -44.70 -33.24 -31.48
C LYS A 508 -45.91 -33.70 -32.28
N ALA A 509 -46.38 -32.88 -33.22
CA ALA A 509 -47.49 -33.22 -34.10
C ALA A 509 -47.16 -34.40 -35.03
N LEU A 510 -45.92 -34.48 -35.54
CA LEU A 510 -45.46 -35.62 -36.33
C LEU A 510 -45.47 -36.91 -35.51
N SER A 511 -44.89 -36.89 -34.31
CA SER A 511 -44.88 -38.02 -33.37
C SER A 511 -46.30 -38.52 -33.07
N ASP A 512 -47.23 -37.59 -32.81
CA ASP A 512 -48.63 -37.91 -32.55
C ASP A 512 -49.33 -38.50 -33.79
N ARG A 513 -49.09 -37.93 -34.97
CA ARG A 513 -49.70 -38.33 -36.25
C ARG A 513 -49.32 -39.74 -36.69
N ILE A 514 -48.07 -40.13 -36.47
CA ILE A 514 -47.58 -41.48 -36.84
C ILE A 514 -47.85 -42.51 -35.73
N GLY A 515 -48.59 -42.17 -34.68
CA GLY A 515 -49.08 -43.14 -33.69
C GLY A 515 -48.16 -43.42 -32.50
N TYR A 516 -47.19 -42.56 -32.18
CA TYR A 516 -46.43 -42.69 -30.92
C TYR A 516 -47.16 -42.05 -29.74
N ASN A 517 -47.06 -42.68 -28.56
CA ASN A 517 -47.66 -42.18 -27.33
C ASN A 517 -46.85 -41.05 -26.68
N THR A 518 -45.53 -41.03 -26.85
CA THR A 518 -44.64 -39.98 -26.32
C THR A 518 -43.58 -39.60 -27.34
N ILE A 519 -43.28 -38.29 -27.39
CA ILE A 519 -42.23 -37.74 -28.26
C ILE A 519 -40.84 -38.32 -27.95
N SER A 520 -40.57 -38.66 -26.68
CA SER A 520 -39.30 -39.29 -26.27
C SER A 520 -39.12 -40.68 -26.87
N THR A 521 -40.21 -41.47 -26.95
CA THR A 521 -40.18 -42.79 -27.60
C THR A 521 -39.91 -42.65 -29.09
N PHE A 522 -40.58 -41.69 -29.75
CA PHE A 522 -40.35 -41.37 -31.15
C PHE A 522 -38.88 -40.97 -31.40
N TYR A 523 -38.34 -40.01 -30.64
CA TYR A 523 -36.95 -39.56 -30.79
C TYR A 523 -35.95 -40.71 -30.59
N ARG A 524 -36.16 -41.58 -29.60
CA ARG A 524 -35.27 -42.72 -29.35
C ARG A 524 -35.30 -43.72 -30.50
N VAL A 525 -36.49 -44.09 -30.98
CA VAL A 525 -36.63 -45.05 -32.09
C VAL A 525 -36.06 -44.45 -33.38
N PHE A 526 -36.33 -43.17 -33.64
CA PHE A 526 -35.83 -42.48 -34.83
C PHE A 526 -34.30 -42.31 -34.82
N ILE A 527 -33.69 -42.01 -33.67
CA ILE A 527 -32.23 -41.96 -33.54
C ILE A 527 -31.63 -43.36 -33.69
N ASN A 528 -32.27 -44.41 -33.17
CA ASN A 528 -31.77 -45.77 -33.38
C ASN A 528 -31.80 -46.18 -34.86
N GLU A 529 -32.78 -45.70 -35.63
CA GLU A 529 -32.94 -46.00 -37.05
C GLU A 529 -32.02 -45.15 -37.95
N THR A 530 -31.92 -43.85 -37.68
CA THR A 530 -31.24 -42.87 -38.56
C THR A 530 -29.91 -42.37 -38.01
N GLY A 531 -29.62 -42.64 -36.74
CA GLY A 531 -28.46 -42.11 -36.00
C GLY A 531 -28.48 -40.60 -35.74
N CYS A 532 -29.55 -39.89 -36.15
CA CYS A 532 -29.67 -38.44 -36.04
C CYS A 532 -31.00 -38.05 -35.36
N PRO A 533 -31.04 -36.99 -34.53
CA PRO A 533 -32.32 -36.49 -34.02
C PRO A 533 -33.25 -36.03 -35.15
N PRO A 534 -34.57 -36.29 -35.08
CA PRO A 534 -35.55 -35.95 -36.13
C PRO A 534 -35.49 -34.50 -36.65
N SER A 535 -35.30 -33.53 -35.75
CA SER A 535 -35.19 -32.11 -36.12
C SER A 535 -33.92 -31.81 -36.91
N LYS A 536 -32.78 -32.37 -36.48
CA LYS A 536 -31.52 -32.27 -37.22
C LYS A 536 -31.58 -33.03 -38.53
N TYR A 537 -32.26 -34.17 -38.57
CA TYR A 537 -32.49 -34.92 -39.80
C TYR A 537 -33.22 -34.06 -40.85
N ARG A 538 -34.33 -33.38 -40.47
CA ARG A 538 -35.03 -32.43 -41.36
C ARG A 538 -34.10 -31.32 -41.86
N ASP A 539 -33.37 -30.66 -40.95
CA ASP A 539 -32.44 -29.57 -41.30
C ASP A 539 -31.40 -30.03 -42.33
N GLU A 540 -30.81 -31.21 -42.13
CA GLU A 540 -29.76 -31.72 -43.02
C GLU A 540 -30.31 -32.20 -44.37
N VAL A 541 -31.52 -32.77 -44.41
CA VAL A 541 -32.18 -33.12 -45.68
C VAL A 541 -32.49 -31.86 -46.49
N LEU A 542 -32.99 -30.79 -45.86
CA LEU A 542 -33.23 -29.50 -46.52
C LEU A 542 -31.94 -28.90 -47.10
N LYS A 543 -30.83 -28.99 -46.37
CA LYS A 543 -29.52 -28.51 -46.86
C LYS A 543 -28.99 -29.36 -48.02
N LEU A 544 -29.20 -30.68 -48.01
CA LEU A 544 -28.83 -31.55 -49.12
C LEU A 544 -29.67 -31.25 -50.38
N GLY A 545 -30.98 -31.02 -50.23
CA GLY A 545 -31.87 -30.65 -51.33
C GLY A 545 -31.46 -29.33 -52.01
N ARG A 546 -31.07 -28.31 -51.23
CA ARG A 546 -30.61 -27.02 -51.76
C ARG A 546 -29.31 -27.10 -52.56
N LYS A 547 -28.40 -28.02 -52.22
CA LYS A 547 -27.12 -28.23 -52.94
C LYS A 547 -27.25 -28.99 -54.26
N SER A 548 -28.38 -29.64 -54.52
CA SER A 548 -28.63 -30.39 -55.76
C SER A 548 -29.31 -29.55 -56.86
N THR A 549 -29.73 -28.32 -56.53
CA THR A 549 -30.41 -27.35 -57.41
C THR A 549 -29.56 -26.13 -57.77
N VAL A 550 -28.30 -26.10 -57.35
CA VAL A 550 -27.26 -25.14 -57.79
C VAL A 550 -26.18 -25.93 -58.47
#